data_AF-A0A8H8DJS3-F1
#
_entry.id   AF-A0A8H8DJS3-F1
#
_cell.length_a   1.000
_cell.length_b   1.000
_cell.length_c   1.000
_cell.angle_alpha   90.00
_cell.angle_beta   90.00
_cell.angle_gamma   90.00
#
_symmetry.space_group_name_H-M   'P 1'
#
loop_
_entity.id
_entity.type
_entity.pdbx_description
1 polymer ?
#
loop_
_entity_poly.entity_id
_entity_poly.type
_entity_poly.pdbx_seq_one_letter_code
_entity_poly.pdbx_strand_id
1 'polypeptide(L)'
;GGGGGLPAGPLPSAGANEKRKKKRKKRKKKSGKRGRKKGARAHLDPGFPGTPSPSSGECAGGAGGRSRRDNFPFSPSPTSCKKKKKQQHHHRYKYVVDGKPEGFERALDGTADRTLNDFYGREVTHQAMPQFRAPFDDDPKGHWTRQSKSEIFDDGYIPTVHFSGQAADKYMVSAQDATVDVLFVGRTQAQKFTVRGVAASAKNTEFAKAQLKIDFTGDVFYGRSAIKLRNSESDATMMREQLYGEMLRAAGAPVQESVKARVYYNKKPYGLLELQDQTSNGGFIAELFYGSGVARPAALGVPLECSTGADFSPDGPYDAFQQIDAKRQETNSRVADLSKALAALDVANADAVAEFEKSWFDIESFFKAMCSTVLRLYAATPLSPVLFYGML
;
A
#
# COMPACT_ATOMS: atom_id res chain seq x y z
N GLY A 1 -44.21 -34.69 16.69
CA GLY A 1 -43.58 -34.11 15.48
C GLY A 1 -42.20 -34.70 15.36
N GLY A 2 -41.96 -35.48 14.31
CA GLY A 2 -40.71 -36.24 14.13
C GLY A 2 -39.56 -35.36 13.64
N GLY A 3 -38.42 -35.43 14.34
CA GLY A 3 -37.16 -34.83 13.92
C GLY A 3 -36.33 -35.82 13.11
N GLY A 4 -36.09 -35.51 11.84
CA GLY A 4 -35.18 -36.26 10.97
C GLY A 4 -33.76 -35.71 11.08
N GLY A 5 -32.85 -36.50 11.65
CA GLY A 5 -31.41 -36.24 11.63
C GLY A 5 -30.79 -36.64 10.28
N LEU A 6 -29.94 -35.77 9.72
CA LEU A 6 -29.15 -36.05 8.52
C LEU A 6 -27.94 -36.95 8.88
N PRO A 7 -27.56 -37.91 8.01
CA PRO A 7 -26.40 -38.76 8.26
C PRO A 7 -25.08 -38.05 7.95
N ALA A 8 -24.09 -38.23 8.82
CA ALA A 8 -22.72 -37.78 8.62
C ALA A 8 -22.05 -38.56 7.46
N GLY A 9 -21.53 -37.83 6.48
CA GLY A 9 -20.77 -38.41 5.37
C GLY A 9 -19.38 -38.91 5.78
N PRO A 10 -18.79 -39.85 5.03
CA PRO A 10 -17.52 -40.48 5.41
C PRO A 10 -16.33 -39.52 5.26
N LEU A 11 -15.45 -39.52 6.26
CA LEU A 11 -14.20 -38.78 6.25
C LEU A 11 -13.24 -39.33 5.17
N PRO A 12 -12.49 -38.46 4.46
CA PRO A 12 -11.59 -38.89 3.40
C PRO A 12 -10.39 -39.66 3.97
N SER A 13 -10.08 -40.79 3.34
CA SER A 13 -9.00 -41.68 3.76
C SER A 13 -7.60 -41.07 3.56
N ALA A 14 -6.70 -41.39 4.49
CA ALA A 14 -5.33 -40.87 4.60
C ALA A 14 -4.46 -41.05 3.33
N GLY A 15 -4.85 -41.91 2.38
CA GLY A 15 -4.11 -42.19 1.14
C GLY A 15 -4.12 -41.07 0.10
N ALA A 16 -5.08 -40.12 0.16
CA ALA A 16 -5.17 -39.04 -0.82
C ALA A 16 -4.05 -37.99 -0.66
N ASN A 17 -3.52 -37.82 0.56
CA ASN A 17 -2.56 -36.78 0.89
C ASN A 17 -1.12 -37.13 0.44
N GLU A 18 -0.79 -38.42 0.38
CA GLU A 18 0.55 -38.87 -0.02
C GLU A 18 0.77 -38.79 -1.53
N LYS A 19 -0.27 -39.06 -2.34
CA LYS A 19 -0.22 -38.87 -3.81
C LYS A 19 -0.05 -37.40 -4.19
N ARG A 20 -0.62 -36.46 -3.41
CA ARG A 20 -0.42 -35.00 -3.59
C ARG A 20 1.02 -34.56 -3.27
N LYS A 21 1.65 -35.09 -2.22
CA LYS A 21 3.06 -34.80 -1.87
C LYS A 21 4.04 -35.30 -2.95
N LYS A 22 3.84 -36.50 -3.52
CA LYS A 22 4.69 -37.05 -4.60
C LYS A 22 4.59 -36.25 -5.91
N LYS A 23 3.39 -35.73 -6.27
CA LYS A 23 3.20 -34.89 -7.47
C LYS A 23 3.87 -33.52 -7.36
N ARG A 24 3.95 -32.95 -6.14
CA ARG A 24 4.59 -31.65 -5.85
C ARG A 24 6.13 -31.73 -5.91
N LYS A 25 6.75 -32.84 -5.45
CA LYS A 25 8.20 -33.09 -5.61
C LYS A 25 8.64 -33.27 -7.07
N LYS A 26 7.81 -33.89 -7.93
CA LYS A 26 8.13 -34.10 -9.35
C LYS A 26 8.11 -32.79 -10.18
N ARG A 27 7.31 -31.78 -9.78
CA ARG A 27 7.30 -30.45 -10.44
C ARG A 27 8.54 -29.61 -10.13
N LYS A 28 9.06 -29.63 -8.88
CA LYS A 28 10.29 -28.89 -8.51
C LYS A 28 11.56 -29.39 -9.23
N LYS A 29 11.63 -30.69 -9.59
CA LYS A 29 12.79 -31.23 -10.34
C LYS A 29 12.81 -30.82 -11.83
N LYS A 30 11.68 -30.39 -12.42
CA LYS A 30 11.62 -29.98 -13.84
C LYS A 30 11.93 -28.51 -14.10
N SER A 31 11.89 -27.64 -13.08
CA SER A 31 12.15 -26.20 -13.25
C SER A 31 13.63 -25.80 -13.10
N GLY A 32 14.50 -26.68 -12.60
CA GLY A 32 15.92 -26.39 -12.36
C GLY A 32 16.85 -26.57 -13.56
N LYS A 33 16.32 -26.79 -14.78
CA LYS A 33 17.14 -27.18 -15.95
C LYS A 33 16.75 -26.39 -17.21
N ARG A 34 16.88 -25.07 -17.18
CA ARG A 34 17.00 -24.25 -18.41
C ARG A 34 18.07 -23.18 -18.20
N GLY A 35 19.22 -23.41 -18.83
CA GLY A 35 20.42 -22.60 -18.73
C GLY A 35 20.36 -21.30 -19.53
N ARG A 36 21.19 -20.36 -19.08
CA ARG A 36 21.61 -19.15 -19.78
C ARG A 36 22.10 -19.48 -21.20
N LYS A 37 21.50 -18.86 -22.22
CA LYS A 37 22.17 -18.57 -23.48
C LYS A 37 22.18 -17.06 -23.70
N LYS A 38 23.39 -16.49 -23.76
CA LYS A 38 23.65 -15.15 -24.31
C LYS A 38 23.45 -15.24 -25.82
N GLY A 39 22.68 -14.33 -26.40
CA GLY A 39 22.41 -14.25 -27.83
C GLY A 39 22.43 -12.79 -28.29
N ALA A 40 23.16 -12.57 -29.38
CA ALA A 40 23.49 -11.28 -29.98
C ALA A 40 22.25 -10.47 -30.41
N ARG A 41 22.42 -9.14 -30.39
CA ARG A 41 21.43 -8.15 -30.78
C ARG A 41 21.52 -7.94 -32.29
N ALA A 42 20.52 -8.41 -33.03
CA ALA A 42 20.33 -8.08 -34.43
C ALA A 42 19.44 -6.83 -34.53
N HIS A 43 19.88 -5.90 -35.38
CA HIS A 43 19.08 -4.83 -35.97
C HIS A 43 17.79 -5.39 -36.58
N LEU A 44 16.68 -4.65 -36.47
CA LEU A 44 15.72 -4.36 -37.56
C LEU A 44 14.61 -3.44 -37.03
N ASP A 45 14.50 -2.28 -37.69
CA ASP A 45 13.35 -1.37 -37.77
C ASP A 45 12.26 -2.01 -38.67
N PRO A 46 10.96 -1.62 -38.59
CA PRO A 46 10.52 -0.30 -39.09
C PRO A 46 9.28 0.36 -38.43
N GLY A 47 9.31 1.70 -38.40
CA GLY A 47 8.34 2.57 -39.10
C GLY A 47 6.96 2.84 -38.47
N PHE A 48 6.78 4.04 -37.90
CA PHE A 48 5.50 4.77 -37.89
C PHE A 48 5.76 6.27 -38.16
N PRO A 49 4.83 6.99 -38.83
CA PRO A 49 5.10 8.26 -39.49
C PRO A 49 5.02 9.47 -38.55
N GLY A 50 5.81 10.48 -38.91
CA GLY A 50 6.10 11.65 -38.09
C GLY A 50 5.08 12.79 -38.17
N THR A 51 5.32 13.76 -37.28
CA THR A 51 4.82 15.13 -37.34
C THR A 51 5.96 16.08 -36.95
N PRO A 52 5.99 17.32 -37.47
CA PRO A 52 7.22 18.06 -37.71
C PRO A 52 7.72 18.88 -36.51
N SER A 53 9.04 18.96 -36.38
CA SER A 53 9.75 19.92 -35.54
C SER A 53 10.11 21.19 -36.33
N PRO A 54 10.06 22.40 -35.73
CA PRO A 54 10.62 23.58 -36.34
C PRO A 54 12.12 23.73 -36.04
N SER A 55 12.78 24.28 -37.04
CA SER A 55 14.19 24.63 -37.18
C SER A 55 14.73 25.62 -36.15
N SER A 56 15.99 25.45 -35.75
CA SER A 56 16.92 26.57 -35.57
C SER A 56 18.38 26.11 -35.43
N GLY A 57 19.22 26.55 -36.36
CA GLY A 57 20.50 27.22 -36.05
C GLY A 57 21.70 26.35 -35.70
N GLU A 58 22.52 26.04 -36.71
CA GLU A 58 23.94 25.71 -36.56
C GLU A 58 24.74 26.91 -36.01
N CYS A 59 25.68 26.64 -35.11
CA CYS A 59 26.95 27.37 -34.99
C CYS A 59 28.02 26.38 -34.51
N ALA A 60 29.06 26.23 -35.33
CA ALA A 60 30.23 25.41 -35.07
C ALA A 60 31.28 26.16 -34.24
N GLY A 61 32.09 25.41 -33.47
CA GLY A 61 33.43 25.84 -33.10
C GLY A 61 33.91 25.43 -31.69
N GLY A 62 35.06 24.74 -31.64
CA GLY A 62 36.06 24.99 -30.60
C GLY A 62 36.29 23.90 -29.56
N ALA A 63 37.40 23.19 -29.71
CA ALA A 63 37.94 22.23 -28.76
C ALA A 63 38.62 22.89 -27.53
N GLY A 64 38.62 22.18 -26.40
CA GLY A 64 39.71 22.19 -25.43
C GLY A 64 39.42 22.78 -24.04
N GLY A 65 39.73 21.98 -23.00
CA GLY A 65 40.43 22.51 -21.82
C GLY A 65 39.67 22.64 -20.49
N ARG A 66 39.92 21.66 -19.61
CA ARG A 66 40.09 21.73 -18.14
C ARG A 66 39.01 22.40 -17.27
N SER A 67 38.39 21.54 -16.47
CA SER A 67 37.71 21.83 -15.20
C SER A 67 38.61 22.61 -14.23
N ARG A 68 38.26 23.86 -13.95
CA ARG A 68 38.56 24.55 -12.69
C ARG A 68 37.28 25.17 -12.14
N ARG A 69 37.04 24.92 -10.84
CA ARG A 69 35.99 25.54 -10.04
C ARG A 69 36.51 26.89 -9.60
N ASP A 70 35.90 27.96 -10.08
CA ASP A 70 36.10 29.29 -9.51
C ASP A 70 34.79 29.75 -8.87
N ASN A 71 34.83 29.84 -7.54
CA ASN A 71 33.82 30.44 -6.69
C ASN A 71 33.78 31.96 -6.96
N PHE A 72 32.64 32.47 -7.40
CA PHE A 72 32.33 33.89 -7.33
C PHE A 72 31.35 34.15 -6.17
N PRO A 73 31.63 35.12 -5.27
CA PRO A 73 30.68 35.52 -4.25
C PRO A 73 29.66 36.47 -4.88
N PHE A 74 28.46 35.98 -5.17
CA PHE A 74 27.31 36.85 -5.38
C PHE A 74 26.75 37.27 -4.03
N SER A 75 27.02 38.52 -3.65
CA SER A 75 26.25 39.23 -2.62
C SER A 75 24.98 39.78 -3.27
N PRO A 76 23.77 39.34 -2.88
CA PRO A 76 22.56 40.03 -3.28
C PRO A 76 22.29 41.16 -2.28
N SER A 77 22.44 42.40 -2.75
CA SER A 77 21.81 43.56 -2.13
C SER A 77 20.28 43.37 -2.14
N PRO A 78 19.55 43.82 -1.09
CA PRO A 78 18.13 43.58 -0.96
C PRO A 78 17.35 44.54 -1.85
N THR A 79 17.23 44.24 -3.14
CA THR A 79 16.23 44.89 -3.99
C THR A 79 14.86 44.36 -3.59
N SER A 80 14.07 45.25 -2.99
CA SER A 80 12.64 45.13 -2.73
C SER A 80 11.90 44.54 -3.94
N CYS A 81 11.76 43.21 -3.96
CA CYS A 81 10.90 42.51 -4.89
C CYS A 81 9.47 42.73 -4.40
N LYS A 82 8.81 43.74 -4.96
CA LYS A 82 7.37 43.96 -4.80
C LYS A 82 6.67 42.63 -5.11
N LYS A 83 6.16 41.95 -4.09
CA LYS A 83 5.27 40.80 -4.23
C LYS A 83 4.12 41.23 -5.13
N LYS A 84 4.15 40.88 -6.42
CA LYS A 84 2.99 41.02 -7.30
C LYS A 84 1.88 40.20 -6.64
N LYS A 85 0.82 40.87 -6.18
CA LYS A 85 -0.42 40.19 -5.80
C LYS A 85 -0.84 39.36 -7.01
N LYS A 86 -0.79 38.03 -6.93
CA LYS A 86 -1.38 37.15 -7.96
C LYS A 86 -2.85 37.58 -8.07
N GLN A 87 -3.23 38.13 -9.22
CA GLN A 87 -4.65 38.32 -9.54
C GLN A 87 -5.28 36.92 -9.56
N GLN A 88 -6.25 36.69 -8.67
CA GLN A 88 -7.01 35.46 -8.63
C GLN A 88 -8.03 35.50 -9.77
N HIS A 89 -7.72 34.83 -10.87
CA HIS A 89 -8.68 34.65 -11.97
C HIS A 89 -9.40 33.32 -11.75
N HIS A 90 -10.68 33.38 -11.40
CA HIS A 90 -11.52 32.18 -11.33
C HIS A 90 -11.92 31.77 -12.75
N HIS A 91 -11.17 30.84 -13.34
CA HIS A 91 -11.51 30.27 -14.64
C HIS A 91 -12.58 29.20 -14.47
N ARG A 92 -13.65 29.30 -15.27
CA ARG A 92 -14.69 28.27 -15.37
C ARG A 92 -14.48 27.42 -16.61
N TYR A 93 -14.73 26.12 -16.51
CA TYR A 93 -14.53 25.18 -17.62
C TYR A 93 -15.48 23.98 -17.54
N LYS A 94 -15.57 23.22 -18.62
CA LYS A 94 -16.30 21.94 -18.72
C LYS A 94 -15.45 20.94 -19.48
N TYR A 95 -15.51 19.68 -19.10
CA TYR A 95 -15.00 18.62 -19.97
C TYR A 95 -16.03 18.27 -21.06
N VAL A 96 -15.52 17.87 -22.22
CA VAL A 96 -16.29 17.33 -23.33
C VAL A 96 -15.73 15.96 -23.66
N VAL A 97 -16.55 14.92 -23.52
CA VAL A 97 -16.19 13.54 -23.88
C VAL A 97 -17.16 13.07 -24.94
N ASP A 98 -16.64 12.55 -26.06
CA ASP A 98 -17.44 12.08 -27.20
C ASP A 98 -18.46 13.12 -27.71
N GLY A 99 -18.05 14.39 -27.75
CA GLY A 99 -18.89 15.52 -28.18
C GLY A 99 -19.96 15.94 -27.17
N LYS A 100 -20.03 15.31 -25.98
CA LYS A 100 -21.01 15.64 -24.94
C LYS A 100 -20.36 16.43 -23.80
N PRO A 101 -20.71 17.71 -23.62
CA PRO A 101 -20.22 18.50 -22.49
C PRO A 101 -20.83 18.01 -21.17
N GLU A 102 -20.13 18.25 -20.06
CA GLU A 102 -20.67 18.00 -18.71
C GLU A 102 -21.91 18.87 -18.41
N GLY A 103 -22.80 18.33 -17.57
CA GLY A 103 -24.02 19.02 -17.10
C GLY A 103 -23.77 20.14 -16.09
N PHE A 104 -22.55 20.28 -15.58
CA PHE A 104 -22.14 21.29 -14.60
C PHE A 104 -20.89 22.03 -15.09
N GLU A 105 -20.59 23.19 -14.48
CA GLU A 105 -19.33 23.91 -14.68
C GLU A 105 -18.38 23.61 -13.53
N ARG A 106 -17.08 23.53 -13.85
CA ARG A 106 -16.00 23.43 -12.87
C ARG A 106 -15.38 24.81 -12.68
N ALA A 107 -14.81 25.03 -11.51
CA ALA A 107 -13.99 26.20 -11.22
C ALA A 107 -12.54 25.78 -10.99
N LEU A 108 -11.61 26.46 -11.63
CA LEU A 108 -10.20 26.38 -11.30
C LEU A 108 -9.92 27.33 -10.14
N ASP A 109 -9.23 26.85 -9.11
CA ASP A 109 -8.73 27.70 -8.04
C ASP A 109 -7.88 28.82 -8.65
N GLY A 110 -8.16 30.08 -8.30
CA GLY A 110 -7.47 31.25 -8.86
C GLY A 110 -5.96 31.30 -8.55
N THR A 111 -5.47 30.40 -7.71
CA THR A 111 -4.03 30.22 -7.42
C THR A 111 -3.37 29.08 -8.22
N ALA A 112 -4.16 28.17 -8.80
CA ALA A 112 -3.69 26.99 -9.52
C ALA A 112 -3.36 27.30 -10.98
N ASP A 113 -2.30 26.67 -11.50
CA ASP A 113 -1.88 26.77 -12.91
C ASP A 113 -2.45 25.65 -13.80
N ARG A 114 -3.08 24.65 -13.19
CA ARG A 114 -3.62 23.44 -13.84
C ARG A 114 -4.78 22.86 -13.04
N THR A 115 -5.65 22.10 -13.72
CA THR A 115 -6.70 21.31 -13.07
C THR A 115 -6.09 20.12 -12.32
N LEU A 116 -6.87 19.53 -11.40
CA LEU A 116 -6.55 18.22 -10.86
C LEU A 116 -6.82 17.14 -11.92
N ASN A 117 -6.46 15.90 -11.62
CA ASN A 117 -6.91 14.75 -12.42
C ASN A 117 -8.41 14.52 -12.19
N ASP A 118 -9.22 15.30 -12.89
CA ASP A 118 -10.67 15.24 -12.81
C ASP A 118 -11.23 13.97 -13.45
N PHE A 119 -12.44 13.60 -13.04
CA PHE A 119 -13.18 12.50 -13.66
C PHE A 119 -14.47 13.02 -14.25
N TYR A 120 -14.63 12.76 -15.54
CA TYR A 120 -15.80 13.20 -16.30
C TYR A 120 -17.10 12.74 -15.65
N GLY A 121 -18.06 13.66 -15.51
CA GLY A 121 -19.36 13.42 -14.90
C GLY A 121 -19.36 13.43 -13.38
N ARG A 122 -18.24 13.74 -12.73
CA ARG A 122 -18.15 13.91 -11.27
C ARG A 122 -17.82 15.35 -10.91
N GLU A 123 -18.80 16.07 -10.37
CA GLU A 123 -18.67 17.49 -10.01
C GLU A 123 -17.58 17.73 -8.94
N VAL A 124 -17.53 16.88 -7.92
CA VAL A 124 -16.55 17.00 -6.83
C VAL A 124 -15.34 16.10 -7.08
N THR A 125 -14.21 16.70 -7.43
CA THR A 125 -12.94 15.97 -7.65
C THR A 125 -12.19 15.70 -6.36
N HIS A 126 -12.08 16.69 -5.49
CA HIS A 126 -11.37 16.61 -4.21
C HIS A 126 -12.23 17.22 -3.12
N GLN A 127 -12.35 16.52 -1.99
CA GLN A 127 -13.11 16.99 -0.85
C GLN A 127 -12.36 16.66 0.44
N ALA A 128 -12.06 17.68 1.25
CA ALA A 128 -11.47 17.43 2.55
C ALA A 128 -12.42 16.59 3.40
N MET A 129 -11.93 15.44 3.87
CA MET A 129 -12.70 14.52 4.71
C MET A 129 -12.51 14.88 6.18
N PRO A 130 -13.57 14.82 7.01
CA PRO A 130 -13.43 14.93 8.45
C PRO A 130 -12.43 13.89 8.97
N GLN A 131 -11.49 14.33 9.80
CA GLN A 131 -10.49 13.48 10.42
C GLN A 131 -10.92 13.17 11.86
N PHE A 132 -10.55 11.99 12.36
CA PHE A 132 -10.69 11.71 13.78
C PHE A 132 -9.80 12.66 14.59
N ARG A 133 -10.30 13.14 15.73
CA ARG A 133 -9.46 13.83 16.71
C ARG A 133 -8.56 12.81 17.39
N ALA A 134 -7.28 13.12 17.55
CA ALA A 134 -6.44 12.22 18.34
C ALA A 134 -6.85 12.39 19.81
N PRO A 135 -7.03 11.28 20.55
CA PRO A 135 -7.28 11.37 21.99
C PRO A 135 -6.11 12.02 22.76
N PHE A 136 -4.95 12.16 22.11
CA PHE A 136 -3.70 12.69 22.66
C PHE A 136 -3.19 13.90 21.87
N ASP A 137 -4.07 14.71 21.27
CA ASP A 137 -3.69 15.89 20.46
C ASP A 137 -2.74 16.87 21.19
N ASP A 138 -2.77 16.88 22.54
CA ASP A 138 -1.91 17.72 23.38
C ASP A 138 -0.54 17.09 23.69
N ASP A 139 -0.33 15.80 23.38
CA ASP A 139 0.93 15.08 23.60
C ASP A 139 1.61 14.74 22.27
N PRO A 140 2.74 15.38 21.93
CA PRO A 140 3.53 15.04 20.74
C PRO A 140 3.98 13.58 20.66
N LYS A 141 4.15 12.89 21.80
CA LYS A 141 4.45 11.44 21.85
C LYS A 141 3.22 10.58 21.57
N GLY A 142 2.04 11.14 21.77
CA GLY A 142 0.76 10.55 21.45
C GLY A 142 0.61 10.20 19.96
N HIS A 143 1.31 10.90 19.06
CA HIS A 143 1.15 10.75 17.62
C HIS A 143 2.20 9.87 16.94
N TRP A 144 1.74 9.02 16.02
CA TRP A 144 2.63 8.38 15.04
C TRP A 144 3.01 9.36 13.93
N THR A 145 4.14 10.05 14.09
CA THR A 145 4.60 11.10 13.15
C THR A 145 5.62 10.62 12.12
N ARG A 146 6.06 9.36 12.22
CA ARG A 146 7.13 8.81 11.36
C ARG A 146 6.66 8.52 9.93
N GLN A 147 5.35 8.41 9.73
CA GLN A 147 4.72 8.15 8.44
C GLN A 147 4.13 9.43 7.87
N SER A 148 4.46 9.74 6.61
CA SER A 148 3.78 10.76 5.83
C SER A 148 2.84 10.11 4.81
N LYS A 149 1.57 10.56 4.77
CA LYS A 149 0.63 10.14 3.72
C LYS A 149 1.16 10.59 2.37
N SER A 150 1.40 9.64 1.48
CA SER A 150 1.75 9.95 0.09
C SER A 150 0.50 10.34 -0.71
N GLU A 151 0.69 11.05 -1.83
CA GLU A 151 -0.42 11.57 -2.66
C GLU A 151 -1.42 10.47 -3.11
N ILE A 152 -0.94 9.23 -3.31
CA ILE A 152 -1.82 8.13 -3.71
C ILE A 152 -2.79 7.72 -2.60
N PHE A 153 -2.51 8.07 -1.33
CA PHE A 153 -3.37 7.82 -0.16
C PHE A 153 -4.01 9.11 0.37
N ASP A 154 -4.22 10.09 -0.50
CA ASP A 154 -4.99 11.29 -0.16
C ASP A 154 -6.45 10.94 0.13
N ASP A 155 -6.89 11.12 1.38
CA ASP A 155 -8.25 10.81 1.82
C ASP A 155 -9.32 11.60 1.04
N GLY A 156 -8.95 12.78 0.55
CA GLY A 156 -9.87 13.65 -0.17
C GLY A 156 -10.01 13.33 -1.65
N TYR A 157 -9.27 12.35 -2.16
CA TYR A 157 -9.27 11.98 -3.57
C TYR A 157 -9.42 10.47 -3.76
N ILE A 158 -10.18 10.06 -4.77
CA ILE A 158 -10.31 8.64 -5.14
C ILE A 158 -9.38 8.36 -6.31
N PRO A 159 -8.17 7.79 -6.14
CA PRO A 159 -7.29 7.50 -7.27
C PRO A 159 -7.90 6.55 -8.30
N THR A 160 -7.38 6.60 -9.52
CA THR A 160 -7.77 5.69 -10.60
C THR A 160 -6.59 4.81 -10.99
N VAL A 161 -6.84 3.51 -11.11
CA VAL A 161 -5.85 2.50 -11.52
C VAL A 161 -6.32 1.85 -12.81
N HIS A 162 -5.51 1.95 -13.86
CA HIS A 162 -5.77 1.32 -15.15
C HIS A 162 -4.81 0.15 -15.36
N PHE A 163 -5.38 -1.03 -15.59
CA PHE A 163 -4.69 -2.19 -16.11
C PHE A 163 -4.83 -2.24 -17.63
N SER A 164 -3.77 -2.59 -18.34
CA SER A 164 -3.82 -2.72 -19.80
C SER A 164 -2.88 -3.81 -20.32
N GLY A 165 -3.17 -4.27 -21.53
CA GLY A 165 -2.42 -5.30 -22.24
C GLY A 165 -3.24 -6.56 -22.52
N GLN A 166 -2.70 -7.43 -23.38
CA GLN A 166 -3.38 -8.64 -23.85
C GLN A 166 -3.73 -9.61 -22.70
N ALA A 167 -2.95 -9.62 -21.63
CA ALA A 167 -3.17 -10.49 -20.49
C ALA A 167 -4.09 -9.88 -19.42
N ALA A 168 -4.48 -8.60 -19.52
CA ALA A 168 -5.23 -7.92 -18.47
C ALA A 168 -6.63 -8.50 -18.26
N ASP A 169 -7.39 -8.84 -19.31
CA ASP A 169 -8.70 -9.49 -19.15
C ASP A 169 -8.58 -10.81 -18.38
N LYS A 170 -7.61 -11.64 -18.76
CA LYS A 170 -7.35 -12.92 -18.08
C LYS A 170 -6.93 -12.70 -16.63
N TYR A 171 -6.05 -11.73 -16.38
CA TYR A 171 -5.56 -11.39 -15.05
C TYR A 171 -6.70 -10.98 -14.11
N MET A 172 -7.58 -10.09 -14.56
CA MET A 172 -8.67 -9.53 -13.75
C MET A 172 -9.79 -10.52 -13.45
N VAL A 173 -10.04 -11.47 -14.36
CA VAL A 173 -11.09 -12.49 -14.23
C VAL A 173 -10.60 -13.75 -13.53
N SER A 174 -9.42 -14.26 -13.90
CA SER A 174 -8.95 -15.57 -13.42
C SER A 174 -8.00 -15.50 -12.24
N ALA A 175 -7.57 -14.29 -11.85
CA ALA A 175 -6.56 -14.07 -10.82
C ALA A 175 -5.34 -15.00 -10.99
N GLN A 176 -4.82 -15.06 -12.21
CA GLN A 176 -3.59 -15.79 -12.52
C GLN A 176 -2.47 -14.79 -12.75
N ASP A 177 -1.26 -15.13 -12.31
CA ASP A 177 -0.06 -14.32 -12.54
C ASP A 177 0.07 -13.95 -14.02
N ALA A 178 0.20 -12.64 -14.27
CA ALA A 178 0.31 -12.10 -15.62
C ALA A 178 1.25 -10.90 -15.66
N THR A 179 1.76 -10.60 -16.84
CA THR A 179 2.44 -9.33 -17.11
C THR A 179 1.42 -8.37 -17.69
N VAL A 180 1.24 -7.22 -17.03
CA VAL A 180 0.27 -6.19 -17.41
C VAL A 180 0.90 -4.81 -17.20
N ASP A 181 0.45 -3.84 -18.00
CA ASP A 181 0.77 -2.45 -17.78
C ASP A 181 -0.20 -1.88 -16.74
N VAL A 182 0.32 -1.17 -15.74
CA VAL A 182 -0.47 -0.52 -14.69
C VAL A 182 -0.19 0.98 -14.70
N LEU A 183 -1.24 1.79 -14.79
CA LEU A 183 -1.18 3.24 -14.68
C LEU A 183 -1.95 3.68 -13.43
N PHE A 184 -1.24 4.35 -12.52
CA PHE A 184 -1.83 5.02 -11.36
C PHE A 184 -2.06 6.48 -11.70
N VAL A 185 -3.27 6.97 -11.45
CA VAL A 185 -3.66 8.35 -11.60
C VAL A 185 -4.06 8.87 -10.22
N GLY A 186 -3.12 9.56 -9.59
CA GLY A 186 -3.30 10.29 -8.33
C GLY A 186 -4.03 11.62 -8.55
N ARG A 187 -3.97 12.51 -7.57
CA ARG A 187 -4.69 13.79 -7.58
C ARG A 187 -4.11 14.77 -8.60
N THR A 188 -2.79 14.85 -8.67
CA THR A 188 -2.05 15.77 -9.56
C THR A 188 -1.04 15.03 -10.44
N GLN A 189 -0.66 13.81 -10.07
CA GLN A 189 0.32 13.02 -10.81
C GLN A 189 -0.27 11.75 -11.41
N ALA A 190 0.31 11.31 -12.52
CA ALA A 190 0.07 10.01 -13.10
C ALA A 190 1.40 9.27 -13.28
N GLN A 191 1.46 8.02 -12.85
CA GLN A 191 2.67 7.19 -12.90
C GLN A 191 2.34 5.86 -13.58
N LYS A 192 3.05 5.56 -14.67
CA LYS A 192 2.90 4.31 -15.42
C LYS A 192 4.03 3.35 -15.07
N PHE A 193 3.67 2.11 -14.76
CA PHE A 193 4.58 1.01 -14.53
C PHE A 193 4.27 -0.13 -15.50
N THR A 194 5.30 -0.71 -16.11
CA THR A 194 5.16 -2.00 -16.80
C THR A 194 5.53 -3.08 -15.80
N VAL A 195 4.52 -3.68 -15.18
CA VAL A 195 4.73 -4.61 -14.07
C VAL A 195 4.75 -6.03 -14.62
N ARG A 196 5.92 -6.68 -14.52
CA ARG A 196 6.09 -8.09 -14.91
C ARG A 196 5.73 -8.99 -13.74
N GLY A 197 4.84 -9.95 -13.98
CA GLY A 197 4.43 -10.91 -12.95
C GLY A 197 3.65 -10.24 -11.82
N VAL A 198 2.65 -9.41 -12.17
CA VAL A 198 1.64 -9.01 -11.19
C VAL A 198 0.99 -10.30 -10.71
N ALA A 199 1.26 -10.66 -9.46
CA ALA A 199 0.66 -11.83 -8.85
C ALA A 199 -0.75 -11.47 -8.41
N ALA A 200 -1.75 -11.79 -9.22
CA ALA A 200 -3.11 -11.81 -8.71
C ALA A 200 -3.21 -13.07 -7.86
N SER A 201 -2.95 -12.96 -6.57
CA SER A 201 -3.45 -13.98 -5.66
C SER A 201 -4.88 -13.58 -5.31
N ALA A 202 -5.88 -14.20 -5.94
CA ALA A 202 -7.19 -14.24 -5.33
C ALA A 202 -7.06 -15.05 -4.03
N LYS A 203 -6.86 -14.37 -2.90
CA LYS A 203 -6.94 -15.02 -1.58
C LYS A 203 -8.34 -15.62 -1.37
N ASN A 204 -9.35 -15.03 -2.03
CA ASN A 204 -10.74 -15.46 -1.93
C ASN A 204 -11.21 -15.92 -3.32
N THR A 205 -11.31 -17.23 -3.53
CA THR A 205 -11.83 -17.81 -4.79
C THR A 205 -13.36 -17.90 -4.82
N GLU A 206 -14.00 -17.50 -3.72
CA GLU A 206 -15.45 -17.54 -3.52
C GLU A 206 -16.17 -16.28 -4.02
N PHE A 207 -15.42 -15.23 -4.35
CA PHE A 207 -15.94 -13.95 -4.80
C PHE A 207 -15.64 -13.70 -6.28
N ALA A 208 -16.58 -13.04 -6.96
CA ALA A 208 -16.44 -12.73 -8.39
C ALA A 208 -15.38 -11.64 -8.65
N LYS A 209 -15.15 -10.75 -7.68
CA LYS A 209 -14.08 -9.76 -7.75
C LYS A 209 -12.85 -10.29 -7.02
N ALA A 210 -11.72 -10.34 -7.71
CA ALA A 210 -10.47 -10.79 -7.12
C ALA A 210 -9.79 -9.66 -6.34
N GLN A 211 -9.07 -10.04 -5.28
CA GLN A 211 -8.02 -9.21 -4.70
C GLN A 211 -6.78 -9.29 -5.59
N LEU A 212 -6.12 -8.16 -5.78
CA LEU A 212 -4.98 -8.02 -6.67
C LEU A 212 -3.77 -7.57 -5.86
N LYS A 213 -2.60 -8.13 -6.14
CA LYS A 213 -1.32 -7.67 -5.58
C LYS A 213 -0.42 -7.24 -6.73
N ILE A 214 0.18 -6.06 -6.59
CA ILE A 214 1.03 -5.46 -7.61
C ILE A 214 2.43 -5.35 -7.03
N ASP A 215 3.36 -6.12 -7.58
CA ASP A 215 4.78 -6.12 -7.20
C ASP A 215 5.60 -5.34 -8.24
N PHE A 216 6.10 -4.16 -7.89
CA PHE A 216 6.83 -3.24 -8.77
C PHE A 216 8.28 -3.71 -9.01
N THR A 217 8.47 -4.89 -9.62
CA THR A 217 9.79 -5.53 -9.76
C THR A 217 10.88 -4.59 -10.30
N GLY A 218 11.78 -4.13 -9.41
CA GLY A 218 12.90 -3.23 -9.75
C GLY A 218 12.59 -1.74 -9.63
N ASP A 219 11.34 -1.37 -9.42
CA ASP A 219 10.85 0.00 -9.25
C ASP A 219 10.27 0.20 -7.84
N VAL A 220 9.99 1.46 -7.49
CA VAL A 220 9.28 1.83 -6.28
C VAL A 220 8.16 2.82 -6.60
N PHE A 221 7.01 2.61 -5.98
CA PHE A 221 5.85 3.49 -6.08
C PHE A 221 5.62 4.18 -4.74
N TYR A 222 5.93 5.47 -4.64
CA TYR A 222 5.93 6.22 -3.37
C TYR A 222 6.63 5.46 -2.23
N GLY A 223 7.84 4.97 -2.50
CA GLY A 223 8.65 4.21 -1.54
C GLY A 223 8.27 2.73 -1.36
N ARG A 224 7.18 2.28 -1.99
CA ARG A 224 6.68 0.90 -1.87
C ARG A 224 7.13 0.04 -3.03
N SER A 225 7.59 -1.18 -2.73
CA SER A 225 7.90 -2.20 -3.73
C SER A 225 6.70 -3.05 -4.13
N ALA A 226 5.60 -2.97 -3.37
CA ALA A 226 4.35 -3.61 -3.71
C ALA A 226 3.16 -2.92 -3.02
N ILE A 227 1.99 -3.03 -3.64
CA ILE A 227 0.70 -2.62 -3.09
C ILE A 227 -0.36 -3.70 -3.32
N LYS A 228 -1.48 -3.60 -2.60
CA LYS A 228 -2.66 -4.45 -2.79
C LYS A 228 -3.86 -3.62 -3.21
N LEU A 229 -4.73 -4.23 -4.00
CA LEU A 229 -6.08 -3.77 -4.24
C LEU A 229 -7.02 -4.85 -3.69
N ARG A 230 -7.74 -4.55 -2.61
CA ARG A 230 -8.66 -5.51 -1.99
C ARG A 230 -10.10 -5.22 -2.32
N ASN A 231 -10.86 -6.30 -2.50
CA ASN A 231 -12.30 -6.24 -2.48
C ASN A 231 -12.76 -6.35 -1.02
N SER A 232 -13.58 -5.43 -0.56
CA SER A 232 -14.19 -5.48 0.76
C SER A 232 -15.54 -6.20 0.68
N GLU A 233 -15.64 -7.33 -0.04
CA GLU A 233 -16.94 -7.93 -0.40
C GLU A 233 -17.76 -8.46 0.78
N SER A 234 -17.12 -8.91 1.85
CA SER A 234 -17.82 -9.27 3.09
C SER A 234 -18.29 -8.05 3.89
N ASP A 235 -17.84 -6.86 3.52
CA ASP A 235 -18.22 -5.59 4.13
C ASP A 235 -19.18 -4.82 3.21
N ALA A 236 -20.48 -4.91 3.50
CA ALA A 236 -21.52 -4.21 2.72
C ALA A 236 -21.30 -2.69 2.62
N THR A 237 -20.61 -2.06 3.58
CA THR A 237 -20.31 -0.62 3.50
C THR A 237 -19.03 -0.34 2.73
N MET A 238 -18.20 -1.36 2.54
CA MET A 238 -16.83 -1.28 2.08
C MET A 238 -15.96 -0.30 2.88
N MET A 239 -16.38 0.22 4.04
CA MET A 239 -15.67 1.29 4.74
C MET A 239 -14.96 0.82 6.00
N ARG A 240 -15.23 -0.39 6.51
CA ARG A 240 -14.78 -0.81 7.85
C ARG A 240 -13.26 -0.90 7.96
N GLU A 241 -12.57 -1.42 6.94
CA GLU A 241 -11.10 -1.54 6.94
C GLU A 241 -10.44 -0.15 6.97
N GLN A 242 -10.85 0.74 6.05
CA GLN A 242 -10.36 2.11 6.00
C GLN A 242 -10.66 2.89 7.29
N LEU A 243 -11.90 2.84 7.79
CA LEU A 243 -12.31 3.54 9.01
C LEU A 243 -11.50 3.07 10.22
N TYR A 244 -11.29 1.76 10.34
CA TYR A 244 -10.48 1.19 11.41
C TYR A 244 -9.01 1.63 11.33
N GLY A 245 -8.47 1.69 10.10
CA GLY A 245 -7.14 2.22 9.86
C GLY A 245 -7.00 3.68 10.31
N GLU A 246 -7.97 4.53 9.98
CA GLU A 246 -7.99 5.93 10.41
C GLU A 246 -8.14 6.08 11.93
N MET A 247 -8.95 5.23 12.59
CA MET A 247 -9.04 5.21 14.06
C MET A 247 -7.71 4.84 14.72
N LEU A 248 -7.03 3.80 14.22
CA LEU A 248 -5.71 3.39 14.72
C LEU A 248 -4.69 4.50 14.51
N ARG A 249 -4.70 5.15 13.33
CA ARG A 249 -3.81 6.29 13.05
C ARG A 249 -4.05 7.43 14.02
N ALA A 250 -5.31 7.80 14.25
CA ALA A 250 -5.68 8.86 15.18
C ALA A 250 -5.30 8.52 16.63
N ALA A 251 -5.36 7.24 17.02
CA ALA A 251 -4.87 6.77 18.30
C ALA A 251 -3.33 6.77 18.41
N GLY A 252 -2.61 7.10 17.33
CA GLY A 252 -1.14 7.12 17.29
C GLY A 252 -0.50 5.75 17.08
N ALA A 253 -1.25 4.76 16.60
CA ALA A 253 -0.70 3.44 16.29
C ALA A 253 -0.10 3.41 14.86
N PRO A 254 1.02 2.70 14.65
CA PRO A 254 1.55 2.45 13.31
C PRO A 254 0.58 1.57 12.51
N VAL A 255 0.10 2.07 11.36
CA VAL A 255 -0.92 1.39 10.57
C VAL A 255 -0.65 1.53 9.07
N GLN A 256 -1.08 0.54 8.30
CA GLN A 256 -1.03 0.61 6.84
C GLN A 256 -1.87 1.77 6.30
N GLU A 257 -1.38 2.41 5.23
CA GLU A 257 -2.19 3.34 4.46
C GLU A 257 -3.18 2.58 3.57
N SER A 258 -4.38 3.15 3.44
CA SER A 258 -5.43 2.64 2.58
C SER A 258 -6.30 3.79 2.04
N VAL A 259 -6.77 3.66 0.81
CA VAL A 259 -7.74 4.57 0.18
C VAL A 259 -8.61 3.81 -0.81
N LYS A 260 -9.80 4.32 -1.11
CA LYS A 260 -10.61 3.77 -2.20
C LYS A 260 -10.06 4.17 -3.55
N ALA A 261 -9.97 3.20 -4.46
CA ALA A 261 -9.46 3.37 -5.81
C ALA A 261 -10.46 2.86 -6.84
N ARG A 262 -10.64 3.63 -7.91
CA ARG A 262 -11.38 3.23 -9.11
C ARG A 262 -10.48 2.36 -9.96
N VAL A 263 -10.94 1.18 -10.33
CA VAL A 263 -10.14 0.24 -11.11
C VAL A 263 -10.78 -0.03 -12.46
N TYR A 264 -9.96 0.08 -13.51
CA TYR A 264 -10.31 -0.23 -14.89
C TYR A 264 -9.31 -1.21 -15.47
N TYR A 265 -9.74 -2.02 -16.44
CA TYR A 265 -8.87 -2.89 -17.20
C TYR A 265 -9.27 -2.88 -18.67
N ASN A 266 -8.32 -2.67 -19.58
CA ASN A 266 -8.60 -2.56 -21.03
C ASN A 266 -9.83 -1.67 -21.33
N LYS A 267 -9.89 -0.51 -20.66
CA LYS A 267 -10.99 0.48 -20.72
C LYS A 267 -12.36 0.01 -20.19
N LYS A 268 -12.44 -1.18 -19.59
CA LYS A 268 -13.63 -1.71 -18.92
C LYS A 268 -13.60 -1.39 -17.42
N PRO A 269 -14.72 -1.04 -16.79
CA PRO A 269 -14.76 -0.87 -15.35
C PRO A 269 -14.59 -2.22 -14.64
N TYR A 270 -13.72 -2.26 -13.65
CA TYR A 270 -13.68 -3.34 -12.64
C TYR A 270 -14.46 -2.95 -11.38
N GLY A 271 -14.49 -1.64 -11.07
CA GLY A 271 -15.23 -1.05 -9.96
C GLY A 271 -14.31 -0.53 -8.87
N LEU A 272 -14.88 -0.29 -7.69
CA LEU A 272 -14.17 0.27 -6.52
C LEU A 272 -13.41 -0.83 -5.76
N LEU A 273 -12.13 -0.62 -5.49
CA LEU A 273 -11.32 -1.47 -4.61
C LEU A 273 -10.63 -0.61 -3.55
N GLU A 274 -10.10 -1.24 -2.52
CA GLU A 274 -9.25 -0.59 -1.53
C GLU A 274 -7.78 -0.74 -1.92
N LEU A 275 -7.15 0.36 -2.32
CA LEU A 275 -5.71 0.44 -2.51
C LEU A 275 -5.07 0.55 -1.14
N GLN A 276 -4.17 -0.38 -0.82
CA GLN A 276 -3.55 -0.47 0.49
C GLN A 276 -2.09 -0.91 0.41
N ASP A 277 -1.34 -0.63 1.47
CA ASP A 277 0.03 -1.10 1.60
C ASP A 277 0.15 -2.63 1.58
N GLN A 278 1.27 -3.10 1.04
CA GLN A 278 1.73 -4.45 1.29
C GLN A 278 2.61 -4.45 2.55
N THR A 279 2.01 -4.74 3.71
CA THR A 279 2.69 -4.74 5.02
C THR A 279 3.87 -5.70 5.14
N SER A 280 3.95 -6.67 4.23
CA SER A 280 4.92 -7.75 4.28
C SER A 280 6.27 -7.45 3.64
N ASN A 281 6.49 -6.25 3.12
CA ASN A 281 7.70 -5.91 2.37
C ASN A 281 8.56 -4.88 3.12
N GLY A 282 9.86 -4.84 2.77
CA GLY A 282 10.78 -3.86 3.36
C GLY A 282 10.43 -2.41 3.02
N GLY A 283 9.78 -2.14 1.88
CA GLY A 283 9.37 -0.80 1.48
C GLY A 283 8.36 -0.19 2.45
N PHE A 284 7.34 -0.97 2.85
CA PHE A 284 6.37 -0.59 3.86
C PHE A 284 7.03 -0.26 5.19
N ILE A 285 7.91 -1.14 5.68
CA ILE A 285 8.63 -0.88 6.94
C ILE A 285 9.45 0.40 6.83
N ALA A 286 10.11 0.59 5.69
CA ALA A 286 10.93 1.75 5.45
C ALA A 286 10.12 3.05 5.47
N GLU A 287 8.95 3.09 4.80
CA GLU A 287 8.08 4.26 4.79
C GLU A 287 7.36 4.48 6.13
N LEU A 288 6.84 3.42 6.76
CA LEU A 288 6.05 3.53 7.99
C LEU A 288 6.92 3.95 9.19
N PHE A 289 8.09 3.34 9.36
CA PHE A 289 8.92 3.51 10.57
C PHE A 289 10.02 4.55 10.42
N TYR A 290 10.45 4.87 9.19
CA TYR A 290 11.54 5.80 8.97
C TYR A 290 11.13 6.98 8.07
N GLY A 291 10.04 6.88 7.32
CA GLY A 291 9.58 7.93 6.43
C GLY A 291 10.43 8.10 5.15
N SER A 292 9.96 9.01 4.31
CA SER A 292 10.65 9.39 3.07
C SER A 292 11.82 10.33 3.37
N GLY A 293 13.01 10.03 2.87
CA GLY A 293 14.17 10.93 2.95
C GLY A 293 15.00 10.85 4.23
N VAL A 294 14.66 9.96 5.17
CA VAL A 294 15.47 9.68 6.37
C VAL A 294 16.46 8.54 6.10
N ALA A 295 17.66 8.65 6.67
CA ALA A 295 18.67 7.59 6.60
C ALA A 295 18.15 6.32 7.29
N ARG A 296 18.11 5.22 6.53
CA ARG A 296 17.59 3.93 6.99
C ARG A 296 18.71 3.07 7.56
N PRO A 297 18.46 2.25 8.60
CA PRO A 297 19.44 1.27 9.03
C PRO A 297 19.67 0.24 7.92
N ALA A 298 20.90 -0.31 7.87
CA ALA A 298 21.26 -1.33 6.88
C ALA A 298 20.40 -2.60 7.01
N ALA A 299 19.97 -2.93 8.23
CA ALA A 299 19.01 -3.98 8.52
C ALA A 299 17.70 -3.36 9.02
N LEU A 300 16.63 -3.53 8.26
CA LEU A 300 15.28 -3.20 8.70
C LEU A 300 14.70 -4.34 9.54
N GLY A 301 13.72 -4.03 10.39
CA GLY A 301 12.91 -5.03 11.09
C GLY A 301 12.17 -6.00 10.14
N VAL A 302 11.55 -7.02 10.73
CA VAL A 302 10.92 -8.13 10.00
C VAL A 302 9.41 -8.08 10.25
N PRO A 303 8.57 -8.00 9.20
CA PRO A 303 7.14 -8.09 9.37
C PRO A 303 6.75 -9.57 9.51
N LEU A 304 5.94 -9.89 10.52
CA LEU A 304 5.42 -11.24 10.77
C LEU A 304 3.89 -11.25 10.56
N GLU A 305 3.38 -12.22 9.81
CA GLU A 305 1.92 -12.49 9.76
C GLU A 305 1.57 -13.36 10.96
N CYS A 306 0.68 -12.89 11.82
CA CYS A 306 0.16 -13.71 12.91
C CYS A 306 -0.94 -14.62 12.36
N SER A 307 -0.72 -15.93 12.40
CA SER A 307 -1.74 -16.95 12.09
C SER A 307 -2.38 -17.52 13.36
N THR A 308 -3.32 -18.45 13.23
CA THR A 308 -3.96 -19.07 14.39
C THR A 308 -2.93 -19.72 15.32
N GLY A 309 -2.95 -19.36 16.60
CA GLY A 309 -1.95 -19.79 17.59
C GLY A 309 -0.73 -18.89 17.71
N ALA A 310 -0.69 -17.75 17.01
CA ALA A 310 0.35 -16.73 17.22
C ALA A 310 0.07 -15.96 18.51
N ASP A 311 0.62 -16.46 19.62
CA ASP A 311 0.63 -15.80 20.93
C ASP A 311 2.05 -15.74 21.50
N PHE A 312 2.24 -14.96 22.57
CA PHE A 312 3.52 -14.77 23.23
C PHE A 312 3.72 -15.75 24.40
N SER A 313 3.17 -16.96 24.32
CA SER A 313 3.42 -17.99 25.33
C SER A 313 4.88 -18.43 25.27
N PRO A 314 5.61 -18.57 26.40
CA PRO A 314 7.05 -18.92 26.43
C PRO A 314 7.43 -20.21 25.71
N ASP A 315 6.50 -21.15 25.61
CA ASP A 315 6.66 -22.44 24.91
C ASP A 315 5.66 -22.58 23.74
N GLY A 316 5.18 -21.45 23.21
CA GLY A 316 4.17 -21.40 22.16
C GLY A 316 4.68 -21.91 20.80
N PRO A 317 3.75 -22.26 19.89
CA PRO A 317 4.08 -22.65 18.52
C PRO A 317 4.53 -21.42 17.73
N TYR A 318 5.81 -21.03 17.87
CA TYR A 318 6.33 -19.82 17.24
C TYR A 318 6.28 -19.83 15.71
N ASP A 319 6.08 -20.98 15.06
CA ASP A 319 5.84 -21.08 13.62
C ASP A 319 4.51 -20.44 13.18
N ALA A 320 3.58 -20.19 14.11
CA ALA A 320 2.37 -19.41 13.87
C ALA A 320 2.66 -17.94 13.51
N PHE A 321 3.84 -17.41 13.86
CA PHE A 321 4.35 -16.13 13.37
C PHE A 321 5.03 -16.33 12.01
N GLN A 322 4.26 -16.14 10.95
CA GLN A 322 4.70 -16.48 9.60
C GLN A 322 5.57 -15.37 9.02
N GLN A 323 6.77 -15.73 8.59
CA GLN A 323 7.61 -14.84 7.81
C GLN A 323 7.12 -14.80 6.38
N ILE A 324 6.71 -13.61 5.95
CA ILE A 324 6.13 -13.44 4.62
C ILE A 324 7.22 -13.17 3.57
N ASP A 325 8.38 -12.65 3.98
CA ASP A 325 9.52 -12.40 3.10
C ASP A 325 10.63 -13.45 3.26
N ALA A 326 10.51 -14.55 2.51
CA ALA A 326 11.48 -15.63 2.51
C ALA A 326 12.90 -15.21 2.07
N LYS A 327 13.08 -14.01 1.47
CA LYS A 327 14.41 -13.51 1.10
C LYS A 327 15.20 -13.04 2.32
N ARG A 328 14.53 -12.73 3.43
CA ARG A 328 15.18 -12.25 4.67
C ARG A 328 15.78 -13.37 5.51
N GLN A 329 15.34 -14.62 5.32
CA GLN A 329 15.87 -15.82 6.00
C GLN A 329 15.97 -15.66 7.53
N GLU A 330 14.99 -15.00 8.13
CA GLU A 330 14.98 -14.77 9.57
C GLU A 330 14.50 -16.04 10.29
N THR A 331 14.66 -16.10 11.60
CA THR A 331 14.04 -17.17 12.41
C THR A 331 13.10 -16.55 13.42
N ASN A 332 12.14 -17.34 13.92
CA ASN A 332 11.21 -16.85 14.95
C ASN A 332 11.85 -16.86 16.35
N SER A 333 13.17 -16.98 16.45
CA SER A 333 13.90 -16.96 17.73
C SER A 333 13.64 -15.66 18.50
N ARG A 334 13.56 -14.51 17.80
CA ARG A 334 13.27 -13.22 18.45
C ARG A 334 11.89 -13.19 19.11
N VAL A 335 10.90 -13.87 18.53
CA VAL A 335 9.56 -13.99 19.14
C VAL A 335 9.64 -14.88 20.37
N ALA A 336 10.43 -15.96 20.31
CA ALA A 336 10.66 -16.82 21.47
C ALA A 336 11.38 -16.09 22.62
N ASP A 337 12.40 -15.30 22.29
CA ASP A 337 13.15 -14.51 23.26
C ASP A 337 12.26 -13.43 23.88
N LEU A 338 11.48 -12.71 23.07
CA LEU A 338 10.48 -11.75 23.54
C LEU A 338 9.44 -12.41 24.45
N SER A 339 8.93 -13.60 24.10
CA SER A 339 7.92 -14.31 24.89
C SER A 339 8.44 -14.73 26.26
N LYS A 340 9.71 -15.18 26.32
CA LYS A 340 10.39 -15.48 27.59
C LYS A 340 10.63 -14.23 28.43
N ALA A 341 11.09 -13.15 27.79
CA ALA A 341 11.30 -11.87 28.46
C ALA A 341 9.98 -11.33 29.02
N LEU A 342 8.89 -11.43 28.26
CA LEU A 342 7.55 -11.02 28.68
C LEU A 342 7.04 -11.84 29.87
N ALA A 343 7.25 -13.16 29.88
CA ALA A 343 6.83 -14.01 31.00
C ALA A 343 7.68 -13.85 32.26
N ALA A 344 8.93 -13.42 32.12
CA ALA A 344 9.82 -13.12 33.25
C ALA A 344 9.66 -11.70 33.79
N LEU A 345 8.88 -10.84 33.11
CA LEU A 345 8.71 -9.45 33.48
C LEU A 345 7.90 -9.34 34.79
N ASP A 346 8.50 -8.70 35.80
CA ASP A 346 7.78 -8.26 36.98
C ASP A 346 7.05 -6.95 36.69
N VAL A 347 5.76 -7.06 36.38
CA VAL A 347 4.90 -5.91 36.06
C VAL A 347 4.64 -4.99 37.24
N ALA A 348 4.92 -5.42 38.48
CA ALA A 348 4.80 -4.57 39.67
C ALA A 348 6.03 -3.67 39.87
N ASN A 349 7.13 -3.94 39.17
CA ASN A 349 8.37 -3.17 39.24
C ASN A 349 8.48 -2.21 38.05
N ALA A 350 8.29 -0.91 38.31
CA ALA A 350 8.33 0.13 37.28
C ALA A 350 9.66 0.20 36.51
N ASP A 351 10.79 -0.05 37.18
CA ASP A 351 12.11 -0.03 36.52
C ASP A 351 12.26 -1.24 35.58
N ALA A 352 11.72 -2.40 35.96
CA ALA A 352 11.70 -3.58 35.11
C ALA A 352 10.82 -3.37 33.87
N VAL A 353 9.66 -2.73 34.03
CA VAL A 353 8.77 -2.36 32.92
C VAL A 353 9.44 -1.36 31.97
N ALA A 354 10.08 -0.32 32.50
CA ALA A 354 10.78 0.68 31.70
C ALA A 354 11.95 0.09 30.90
N GLU A 355 12.73 -0.80 31.51
CA GLU A 355 13.81 -1.49 30.81
C GLU A 355 13.28 -2.49 29.76
N PHE A 356 12.18 -3.20 30.06
CA PHE A 356 11.53 -4.07 29.08
C PHE A 356 11.02 -3.29 27.86
N GLU A 357 10.37 -2.14 28.06
CA GLU A 357 9.88 -1.31 26.96
C GLU A 357 11.02 -0.85 26.04
N LYS A 358 12.11 -0.40 26.65
CA LYS A 358 13.30 0.08 25.93
C LYS A 358 13.99 -1.02 25.13
N SER A 359 14.05 -2.24 25.67
CA SER A 359 14.89 -3.31 25.13
C SER A 359 14.14 -4.34 24.29
N TRP A 360 12.82 -4.50 24.48
CA TRP A 360 12.07 -5.61 23.90
C TRP A 360 10.83 -5.20 23.13
N PHE A 361 10.04 -4.26 23.64
CA PHE A 361 8.66 -4.11 23.19
C PHE A 361 8.13 -2.69 23.31
N ASP A 362 7.56 -2.14 22.25
CA ASP A 362 6.89 -0.83 22.27
C ASP A 362 5.51 -0.97 22.93
N ILE A 363 5.50 -0.88 24.27
CA ILE A 363 4.32 -1.07 25.12
C ILE A 363 3.25 -0.03 24.78
N GLU A 364 3.64 1.24 24.63
CA GLU A 364 2.73 2.33 24.31
C GLU A 364 1.98 2.10 22.99
N SER A 365 2.70 1.80 21.90
CA SER A 365 2.08 1.52 20.60
C SER A 365 1.18 0.29 20.63
N PHE A 366 1.56 -0.74 21.40
CA PHE A 366 0.74 -1.93 21.59
C PHE A 366 -0.58 -1.60 22.29
N PHE A 367 -0.56 -0.85 23.39
CA PHE A 367 -1.79 -0.48 24.09
C PHE A 367 -2.70 0.42 23.26
N LYS A 368 -2.15 1.38 22.49
CA LYS A 368 -2.92 2.19 21.52
C LYS A 368 -3.66 1.30 20.50
N ALA A 369 -2.98 0.28 19.98
CA ALA A 369 -3.59 -0.68 19.05
C ALA A 369 -4.65 -1.58 19.73
N MET A 370 -4.40 -2.03 20.96
CA MET A 370 -5.34 -2.84 21.74
C MET A 370 -6.62 -2.07 22.08
N CYS A 371 -6.50 -0.84 22.58
CA CYS A 371 -7.65 0.02 22.89
C CYS A 371 -8.53 0.24 21.65
N SER A 372 -7.92 0.47 20.49
CA SER A 372 -8.64 0.61 19.22
C SER A 372 -9.39 -0.67 18.82
N THR A 373 -8.79 -1.83 19.09
CA THR A 373 -9.41 -3.15 18.84
C THR A 373 -10.63 -3.37 19.72
N VAL A 374 -10.54 -3.00 21.00
CA VAL A 374 -11.65 -3.10 21.95
C VAL A 374 -12.80 -2.19 21.51
N LEU A 375 -12.53 -0.93 21.16
CA LEU A 375 -13.53 0.01 20.65
C LEU A 375 -14.29 -0.52 19.43
N ARG A 376 -13.59 -1.23 18.52
CA ARG A 376 -14.20 -1.86 17.35
C ARG A 376 -15.25 -2.91 17.73
N LEU A 377 -14.99 -3.73 18.75
CA LEU A 377 -15.93 -4.77 19.19
C LEU A 377 -17.21 -4.16 19.79
N TYR A 378 -17.06 -3.08 20.56
CA TYR A 378 -18.20 -2.35 21.13
C TYR A 378 -19.06 -1.66 20.06
N ALA A 379 -18.46 -1.13 18.99
CA ALA A 379 -19.22 -0.50 17.90
C ALA A 379 -19.95 -1.51 16.99
N ALA A 380 -19.49 -2.77 16.95
CA ALA A 380 -20.04 -3.81 16.08
C ALA A 380 -21.19 -4.61 16.72
N THR A 381 -21.42 -4.47 18.02
CA THR A 381 -22.49 -5.15 18.74
C THR A 381 -23.57 -4.15 19.16
N PRO A 382 -24.86 -4.41 18.89
CA PRO A 382 -25.92 -3.63 19.51
C PRO A 382 -25.77 -3.80 21.03
N LEU A 383 -25.47 -2.70 21.73
CA LEU A 383 -25.18 -2.65 23.16
C LEU A 383 -26.22 -3.45 23.97
N SER A 384 -25.82 -4.64 24.40
CA SER A 384 -26.31 -5.22 25.63
C SER A 384 -25.39 -4.72 26.76
N PRO A 385 -25.91 -4.07 27.80
CA PRO A 385 -25.10 -3.55 28.89
C PRO A 385 -24.66 -4.72 29.78
N VAL A 386 -23.57 -5.40 29.42
CA VAL A 386 -23.02 -6.49 30.23
C VAL A 386 -21.51 -6.34 30.33
N LEU A 387 -21.10 -5.88 31.52
CA LEU A 387 -19.90 -6.22 32.27
C LEU A 387 -18.54 -5.71 31.73
N PHE A 388 -18.28 -4.45 32.08
CA PHE A 388 -16.97 -4.04 32.59
C PHE A 388 -16.70 -4.81 33.90
N TYR A 389 -16.09 -5.99 33.83
CA TYR A 389 -15.46 -6.63 34.98
C TYR A 389 -14.21 -7.38 34.50
N GLY A 390 -13.04 -6.93 34.94
CA GLY A 390 -11.79 -7.68 34.83
C GLY A 390 -10.82 -7.20 33.76
N MET A 391 -10.30 -5.98 33.89
CA MET A 391 -8.95 -5.62 33.43
C MET A 391 -8.51 -4.35 34.18
N LEU A 392 -8.18 -4.54 35.46
CA LEU A 392 -7.24 -3.75 36.24
C LEU A 392 -6.31 -4.76 36.92
#